data_AF-A0A9D7F0J3-F1
#
_entry.id   AF-A0A9D7F0J3-F1
#
_cell.length_a   1.000
_cell.length_b   1.000
_cell.length_c   1.000
_cell.angle_alpha   90.00
_cell.angle_beta   90.00
_cell.angle_gamma   90.00
#
_symmetry.space_group_name_H-M   'P 1'
#
loop_
_entity.id
_entity.type
_entity.pdbx_description
1 polymer ?
#
loop_
_entity_poly.entity_id
_entity_poly.type
_entity_poly.pdbx_seq_one_letter_code
_entity_poly.pdbx_strand_id
1 'polypeptide(L)'
;MNPLPEVTCPEDQSVCVDEAAFLLTGGSPEGGEYSGTGVSDGMFDAATAGVGVHTIVYSYTDENGCSNSCEFEITVNPLPEVTCPEDQSVCVDEGCIPSDGWKP
;
A
#
# COMPACT_ATOMS: atom_id res chain seq x y z
N MET A 1 4.88 19.26 -36.55
CA MET A 1 5.55 18.82 -35.30
C MET A 1 4.47 18.23 -34.45
N ASN A 2 4.59 16.95 -34.05
CA ASN A 2 3.58 16.32 -33.21
C ASN A 2 3.88 16.67 -31.75
N PRO A 3 2.92 17.20 -30.99
CA PRO A 3 3.13 17.42 -29.55
C PRO A 3 3.34 16.07 -28.85
N LEU A 4 4.15 16.06 -27.78
CA LEU A 4 4.29 14.89 -26.92
C LEU A 4 2.91 14.52 -26.34
N PRO A 5 2.63 13.22 -26.11
CA PRO A 5 1.40 12.85 -25.41
C PRO A 5 1.38 13.50 -24.02
N GLU A 6 0.26 14.09 -23.64
CA GLU A 6 0.06 14.59 -22.28
C GLU A 6 -0.12 13.39 -21.35
N VAL A 7 0.94 13.10 -20.58
CA VAL A 7 0.94 12.02 -19.59
C VAL A 7 0.76 12.63 -18.22
N THR A 8 -0.25 12.16 -17.49
CA THR A 8 -0.57 12.59 -16.12
C THR A 8 -0.38 11.41 -15.18
N CYS A 9 0.41 11.60 -14.13
CA CYS A 9 0.62 10.61 -13.08
C CYS A 9 -0.45 10.72 -11.99
N PRO A 10 -0.71 9.62 -11.26
CA PRO A 10 -1.43 9.69 -10.00
C PRO A 10 -0.67 10.54 -8.98
N GLU A 11 -1.39 11.02 -7.95
CA GLU A 11 -0.78 11.71 -6.81
C GLU A 11 0.09 10.75 -5.99
N ASP A 12 0.94 11.32 -5.12
CA ASP A 12 1.72 10.55 -4.16
C ASP A 12 0.81 9.74 -3.22
N GLN A 13 1.26 8.54 -2.87
CA GLN A 13 0.48 7.59 -2.07
C GLN A 13 1.28 7.13 -0.86
N SER A 14 0.56 6.73 0.20
CA SER A 14 1.16 6.13 1.38
C SER A 14 0.42 4.85 1.75
N VAL A 15 1.19 3.77 1.92
CA VAL A 15 0.68 2.42 2.23
C VAL A 15 1.49 1.81 3.37
N CYS A 16 1.00 0.75 3.97
CA CYS A 16 1.72 -0.01 4.98
C CYS A 16 2.56 -1.12 4.34
N VAL A 17 3.61 -1.58 5.02
CA VAL A 17 4.48 -2.67 4.53
C VAL A 17 3.75 -4.02 4.45
N ASP A 18 2.65 -4.20 5.17
CA ASP A 18 1.79 -5.38 5.08
C ASP A 18 0.64 -5.25 4.07
N GLU A 19 0.56 -4.12 3.38
CA GLU A 19 -0.45 -3.88 2.36
C GLU A 19 -0.27 -4.90 1.23
N ALA A 20 -1.38 -5.53 0.83
CA ALA A 20 -1.37 -6.49 -0.27
C ALA A 20 -1.00 -5.79 -1.58
N ALA A 21 -0.33 -6.52 -2.48
CA ALA A 21 0.02 -5.98 -3.79
C ALA A 21 -1.23 -5.51 -4.53
N PHE A 22 -1.19 -4.27 -5.02
CA PHE A 22 -2.33 -3.62 -5.69
C PHE A 22 -1.94 -3.10 -7.06
N LEU A 23 -2.91 -3.05 -7.97
CA LEU A 23 -2.69 -2.53 -9.31
C LEU A 23 -2.52 -1.00 -9.26
N LEU A 24 -1.44 -0.51 -9.87
CA LEU A 24 -1.24 0.91 -10.03
C LEU A 24 -2.20 1.45 -11.08
N THR A 25 -3.02 2.43 -10.67
CA THR A 25 -4.03 3.08 -11.49
C THR A 25 -3.92 4.59 -11.33
N GLY A 26 -4.52 5.34 -12.26
CA GLY A 26 -4.49 6.81 -12.25
C GLY A 26 -3.50 7.45 -13.24
N GLY A 27 -2.60 6.66 -13.82
CA GLY A 27 -1.85 7.06 -15.01
C GLY A 27 -2.79 7.29 -16.19
N SER A 28 -2.72 8.47 -16.78
CA SER A 28 -3.43 8.80 -18.03
C SER A 28 -2.44 9.19 -19.11
N PRO A 29 -2.62 8.76 -20.36
CA PRO A 29 -3.70 7.89 -20.89
C PRO A 29 -3.55 6.41 -20.50
N GLU A 30 -4.64 5.63 -20.51
CA GLU A 30 -4.61 4.19 -20.18
C GLU A 30 -3.75 3.38 -21.16
N GLY A 31 -3.08 2.33 -20.66
CA GLY A 31 -2.25 1.42 -21.47
C GLY A 31 -0.75 1.69 -21.42
N GLY A 32 -0.29 2.60 -20.57
CA GLY A 32 1.13 2.75 -20.26
C GLY A 32 1.64 1.69 -19.28
N GLU A 33 2.95 1.67 -19.09
CA GLU A 33 3.67 0.73 -18.23
C GLU A 33 4.18 1.42 -16.98
N TYR A 34 3.99 0.78 -15.83
CA TYR A 34 4.56 1.22 -14.55
C TYR A 34 5.86 0.47 -14.25
N SER A 35 6.89 1.19 -13.83
CA SER A 35 8.19 0.65 -13.45
C SER A 35 8.67 1.28 -12.16
N GLY A 36 9.23 0.47 -11.25
CA GLY A 36 9.76 0.94 -9.98
C GLY A 36 10.11 -0.21 -9.04
N THR A 37 10.68 0.12 -7.89
CA THR A 37 11.01 -0.88 -6.85
C THR A 37 9.72 -1.48 -6.30
N GLY A 38 9.64 -2.81 -6.28
CA GLY A 38 8.42 -3.53 -5.86
C GLY A 38 7.27 -3.47 -6.87
N VAL A 39 7.46 -2.89 -8.05
CA VAL A 39 6.47 -2.96 -9.14
C VAL A 39 6.74 -4.19 -10.01
N SER A 40 5.72 -4.99 -10.26
CA SER A 40 5.76 -6.14 -11.18
C SER A 40 4.42 -6.26 -11.90
N ASP A 41 4.44 -6.36 -13.24
CA ASP A 41 3.23 -6.40 -14.07
C ASP A 41 2.22 -5.27 -13.79
N GLY A 42 2.71 -4.07 -13.44
CA GLY A 42 1.89 -2.92 -13.07
C GLY A 42 1.29 -2.97 -11.66
N MET A 43 1.61 -4.00 -10.87
CA MET A 43 1.20 -4.12 -9.47
C MET A 43 2.35 -3.68 -8.55
N PHE A 44 2.06 -2.85 -7.56
CA PHE A 44 3.01 -2.45 -6.53
C PHE A 44 2.86 -3.32 -5.29
N ASP A 45 3.95 -3.97 -4.88
CA ASP A 45 4.05 -4.81 -3.69
C ASP A 45 4.93 -4.12 -2.65
N ALA A 46 4.28 -3.61 -1.59
CA ALA A 46 4.94 -2.89 -0.50
C ALA A 46 5.87 -3.79 0.33
N ALA A 47 5.55 -5.08 0.47
CA ALA A 47 6.39 -6.03 1.20
C ALA A 47 7.69 -6.33 0.44
N THR A 48 7.61 -6.39 -0.89
CA THR A 48 8.77 -6.57 -1.77
C THR A 48 9.61 -5.30 -1.87
N ALA A 49 8.97 -4.12 -1.92
CA ALA A 49 9.66 -2.85 -1.94
C ALA A 49 10.38 -2.55 -0.61
N GLY A 50 9.74 -2.91 0.51
CA GLY A 50 10.23 -2.64 1.87
C GLY A 50 9.86 -1.23 2.36
N VAL A 51 10.08 -0.98 3.65
CA VAL A 51 9.79 0.31 4.29
C VAL A 51 10.68 1.41 3.72
N GLY A 52 10.09 2.52 3.27
CA GLY A 52 10.80 3.64 2.64
C GLY A 52 9.95 4.39 1.61
N VAL A 53 10.57 5.36 0.94
CA VAL A 53 9.96 6.07 -0.19
C VAL A 53 10.42 5.42 -1.49
N HIS A 54 9.47 5.04 -2.33
CA HIS A 54 9.70 4.39 -3.62
C HIS A 54 9.17 5.24 -4.76
N THR A 55 10.06 5.64 -5.67
CA THR A 55 9.68 6.39 -6.87
C THR A 55 9.23 5.43 -7.96
N ILE A 56 8.02 5.66 -8.47
CA ILE A 56 7.41 4.89 -9.55
C ILE A 56 7.31 5.74 -10.80
N VAL A 57 7.69 5.16 -11.93
CA VAL A 57 7.67 5.81 -13.25
C VAL A 57 6.57 5.20 -14.09
N TYR A 58 5.69 6.03 -14.62
CA TYR A 58 4.69 5.65 -15.61
C TYR A 58 5.14 6.12 -17.00
N SER A 59 5.24 5.19 -17.95
CA SER A 59 5.66 5.49 -19.33
C SER A 59 4.57 5.11 -20.31
N TYR A 60 4.25 6.02 -21.22
CA TYR A 60 3.25 5.80 -22.27
C TYR A 60 3.80 6.18 -23.64
N THR A 61 3.47 5.36 -24.65
CA THR A 61 3.83 5.62 -26.05
C THR A 61 2.57 5.76 -26.88
N ASP A 62 2.44 6.92 -27.54
CA ASP A 62 1.30 7.24 -28.39
C ASP A 62 1.33 6.48 -29.73
N GLU A 63 0.21 6.44 -30.44
CA GLU A 63 0.08 5.80 -31.77
C GLU A 63 1.06 6.37 -32.81
N ASN A 64 1.52 7.60 -32.59
CA ASN A 64 2.51 8.26 -33.44
C ASN A 64 3.97 7.89 -33.10
N GLY A 65 4.20 7.02 -32.11
CA GLY A 65 5.52 6.60 -31.65
C GLY A 65 6.22 7.60 -30.73
N CYS A 66 5.51 8.60 -30.22
CA CYS A 66 6.03 9.53 -29.24
C CYS A 66 5.83 8.95 -27.83
N SER A 67 6.92 8.74 -27.10
CA SER A 67 6.87 8.31 -25.70
C SER A 67 6.95 9.51 -24.76
N ASN A 68 6.15 9.50 -23.70
CA ASN A 68 6.30 10.42 -22.58
C ASN A 68 6.15 9.65 -21.27
N SER A 69 6.69 10.18 -20.19
CA SER A 69 6.71 9.53 -18.89
C SER A 69 6.52 10.54 -17.78
N CYS A 70 5.94 10.09 -16.68
CA CYS A 70 5.81 10.86 -15.45
C CYS A 70 6.25 9.99 -14.27
N GLU A 71 6.58 10.63 -13.15
CA GLU A 71 7.00 9.96 -11.92
C GLU A 71 6.15 10.41 -10.74
N PHE A 72 5.93 9.50 -9.80
CA PHE A 72 5.23 9.73 -8.54
C PHE A 72 5.87 8.89 -7.43
N GLU A 73 5.57 9.22 -6.18
CA GLU A 73 6.19 8.56 -5.01
C GLU A 73 5.16 7.75 -4.22
N ILE A 74 5.57 6.56 -3.78
CA ILE A 74 4.82 5.72 -2.86
C ILE A 74 5.63 5.56 -1.58
N THR A 75 5.07 6.03 -0.47
CA THR A 75 5.67 5.90 0.86
C THR A 75 5.15 4.63 1.53
N VAL A 76 6.03 3.66 1.76
CA VAL A 76 5.74 2.45 2.51
C VAL A 76 6.10 2.67 3.97
N ASN A 77 5.07 2.74 4.82
CA ASN A 77 5.20 2.91 6.25
C ASN A 77 5.38 1.56 6.95
N PRO A 78 6.21 1.50 8.01
CA PRO A 78 6.29 0.30 8.83
C PRO A 78 4.98 0.08 9.56
N LEU A 79 4.68 -1.18 9.87
CA LEU A 79 3.57 -1.51 10.76
C LEU A 79 3.79 -0.85 12.13
N PRO A 80 2.76 -0.24 12.74
CA PRO A 80 2.85 0.11 14.15
C PRO A 80 3.08 -1.19 14.93
N GLU A 81 4.14 -1.22 15.75
CA GLU A 81 4.33 -2.30 16.70
C GLU A 81 3.17 -2.23 17.71
N VAL A 82 2.12 -3.02 17.48
CA VAL A 82 1.05 -3.25 18.43
C VAL A 82 1.65 -4.08 19.56
N THR A 83 2.36 -3.39 20.45
CA THR A 83 2.67 -3.91 21.77
C THR A 83 1.37 -3.87 22.54
N CYS A 84 0.62 -4.97 22.55
CA CYS A 84 -0.41 -5.16 23.55
C CYS A 84 0.29 -5.11 24.91
N PRO A 85 0.07 -4.09 25.75
CA PRO A 85 0.50 -4.21 27.14
C PRO A 85 -0.18 -5.45 27.71
N GLU A 86 0.60 -6.30 28.39
CA GLU A 86 0.18 -7.58 28.96
C GLU A 86 -1.24 -7.49 29.53
N ASP A 87 -2.07 -8.49 29.21
CA ASP A 87 -3.47 -8.60 29.61
C ASP A 87 -3.72 -8.02 31.00
N GLN A 88 -4.15 -6.77 31.06
CA GLN A 88 -4.70 -6.23 32.29
C GLN A 88 -6.04 -6.92 32.46
N SER A 89 -6.00 -7.99 33.25
CA SER A 89 -7.16 -8.68 33.78
C SER A 89 -7.98 -7.64 34.55
N VAL A 90 -8.91 -6.98 33.87
CA VAL A 90 -9.91 -6.15 34.54
C VAL A 90 -10.84 -7.11 35.24
N CYS A 91 -10.59 -7.34 36.52
CA CYS A 91 -11.61 -7.81 37.43
C CYS A 91 -12.66 -6.69 37.52
N VAL A 92 -13.74 -6.81 36.77
CA VAL A 92 -14.95 -6.04 37.07
C VAL A 92 -15.57 -6.70 38.30
N ASP A 93 -15.53 -5.99 39.42
CA ASP A 93 -16.25 -6.30 40.65
C ASP A 93 -17.69 -6.74 40.35
N GLU A 94 -18.01 -8.03 40.49
CA GLU A 94 -18.76 -8.57 41.64
C GLU A 94 -18.83 -10.11 41.54
N GLY A 95 -18.11 -10.82 42.42
CA GLY A 95 -18.34 -12.24 42.69
C GLY A 95 -17.53 -13.24 41.86
N CYS A 96 -16.27 -13.47 42.27
CA CYS A 96 -15.67 -14.79 42.10
C CYS A 96 -16.47 -15.76 42.99
N ILE A 97 -17.51 -16.39 42.43
CA ILE A 97 -18.18 -17.51 43.09
C ILE A 97 -17.20 -18.69 43.03
N PRO A 98 -16.63 -19.16 44.16
CA PRO A 98 -15.92 -20.42 44.15
C PRO A 98 -16.89 -21.51 43.68
N SER A 99 -16.36 -22.36 42.81
CA SER A 99 -17.01 -23.52 42.20
C SER A 99 -17.27 -24.63 43.24
N ASP A 100 -17.98 -24.31 44.31
CA ASP A 100 -18.49 -25.29 45.26
C ASP A 100 -19.98 -25.54 44.99
N GLY A 101 -20.21 -26.59 44.21
CA GLY A 101 -21.23 -27.58 44.53
C GLY A 101 -22.68 -27.19 44.22
N TRP A 102 -23.10 -27.57 43.01
CA TRP A 102 -24.49 -27.91 42.71
C TRP A 102 -25.10 -28.78 43.84
N LYS A 103 -26.20 -28.28 44.41
CA LYS A 103 -27.00 -28.89 45.49
C LYS A 103 -28.07 -29.83 44.90
N PRO A 104 -28.59 -30.78 45.68
CA PRO A 104 -30.03 -30.71 45.96
C PRO A 104 -30.37 -30.51 47.44
#